data_AF-A0A831M4E0-F1
#
_entry.id   AF-A0A831M4E0-F1
#
_cell.length_a   1.000
_cell.length_b   1.000
_cell.length_c   1.000
_cell.angle_alpha   90.00
_cell.angle_beta   90.00
_cell.angle_gamma   90.00
#
_symmetry.space_group_name_H-M   'P 1'
#
loop_
_entity.id
_entity.type
_entity.pdbx_description
1 polymer ?
#
loop_
_entity_poly.entity_id
_entity_poly.type
_entity_poly.pdbx_seq_one_letter_code
_entity_poly.pdbx_strand_id
1 'polypeptide(L)'
;MIEWKPRRDSMTTPTRRLATLVTALAALGAACSSGPKLQLDPASREFYETARLIMTKEETKIFERLPDIEGRKEFIADFWLKRDPDPDTPKNEYREQFEARVDFVNKRFNKEGGPGYNTDRGRVYIFMGPPDKIEEFPPQPGSGFRGTLVWWSYFDHQMAVEFTDERGDGRYRITDTAGDFFGAMDLAKLGRNTRADDVFGRKFVKFQADYDAGAGEIEVRLPAKELMFRENDEGRLQIDLRFVIYIYPDEGAGKETLAEARSVAFTDAELEAMETVDFRFAKSLAPGTNYVDVLVMAPEGLHGKIRQIFEIKVDR
;
A
#
# COMPACT_ATOMS: atom_id res chain seq x y z
N MET A 1 -38.40 -16.41 17.43
CA MET A 1 -39.07 -17.19 16.38
C MET A 1 -39.67 -16.18 15.42
N ILE A 2 -38.92 -15.81 14.38
CA ILE A 2 -39.28 -14.74 13.44
C ILE A 2 -39.64 -15.41 12.12
N GLU A 3 -40.90 -15.25 11.74
CA GLU A 3 -41.54 -15.88 10.58
C GLU A 3 -41.16 -15.10 9.30
N TRP A 4 -40.55 -15.79 8.33
CA TRP A 4 -40.17 -15.21 7.03
C TRP A 4 -41.19 -15.62 5.96
N LYS A 5 -41.84 -14.64 5.31
CA LYS A 5 -42.73 -14.85 4.16
C LYS A 5 -42.06 -14.36 2.87
N PRO A 6 -42.02 -15.17 1.80
CA PRO A 6 -41.44 -14.75 0.52
C PRO A 6 -42.43 -13.89 -0.28
N ARG A 7 -41.99 -12.72 -0.78
CA ARG A 7 -42.71 -11.97 -1.82
C ARG A 7 -42.49 -12.65 -3.18
N ARG A 8 -43.58 -13.06 -3.83
CA ARG A 8 -43.61 -13.41 -5.25
C ARG A 8 -44.08 -12.17 -6.00
N ASP A 9 -43.20 -11.56 -6.78
CA ASP A 9 -43.62 -10.61 -7.80
C ASP A 9 -43.62 -11.30 -9.17
N SER A 10 -44.82 -11.29 -9.76
CA SER A 10 -45.21 -11.92 -11.00
C SER A 10 -44.59 -11.25 -12.22
N MET A 11 -44.11 -12.09 -13.13
CA MET A 11 -43.73 -11.76 -14.49
C MET A 11 -44.89 -11.11 -15.27
N THR A 12 -44.62 -9.97 -15.90
CA THR A 12 -45.42 -9.49 -17.03
C THR A 12 -44.48 -9.04 -18.16
N THR A 13 -44.43 -9.81 -19.23
CA THR A 13 -43.93 -9.36 -20.54
C THR A 13 -45.07 -8.67 -21.28
N PRO A 14 -44.79 -7.60 -22.04
CA PRO A 14 -45.33 -7.62 -23.39
C PRO A 14 -44.43 -6.99 -24.48
N THR A 15 -44.40 -7.71 -25.60
CA THR A 15 -44.34 -7.25 -27.00
C THR A 15 -43.14 -6.44 -27.51
N ARG A 16 -42.38 -7.12 -28.38
CA ARG A 16 -41.48 -6.57 -29.38
C ARG A 16 -42.22 -5.65 -30.36
N ARG A 17 -41.69 -4.44 -30.56
CA ARG A 17 -41.78 -3.72 -31.83
C ARG A 17 -40.37 -3.36 -32.28
N LEU A 18 -40.00 -3.84 -33.48
CA LEU A 18 -38.79 -3.42 -34.18
C LEU A 18 -38.92 -1.95 -34.55
N ALA A 19 -37.94 -1.14 -34.15
CA ALA A 19 -37.61 0.12 -34.79
C ALA A 19 -36.09 0.16 -34.95
N THR A 20 -35.65 0.03 -36.19
CA THR A 20 -34.26 0.07 -36.63
C THR A 20 -33.71 1.47 -36.36
N LEU A 21 -32.76 1.60 -35.43
CA LEU A 21 -31.96 2.81 -35.26
C LEU A 21 -30.51 2.48 -35.62
N VAL A 22 -30.05 3.09 -36.71
CA VAL A 22 -28.64 3.07 -37.12
C VAL A 22 -27.88 3.97 -36.15
N THR A 23 -27.07 3.37 -35.28
CA THR A 23 -26.03 4.08 -34.54
C THR A 23 -24.69 3.45 -34.87
N ALA A 24 -23.95 4.12 -35.73
CA ALA A 24 -22.50 3.98 -35.81
C ALA A 24 -21.91 4.57 -34.53
N LEU A 25 -21.66 3.72 -33.53
CA LEU A 25 -20.82 4.08 -32.39
C LEU A 25 -19.45 3.48 -32.64
N ALA A 26 -18.52 4.35 -33.01
CA ALA A 26 -17.11 4.04 -33.14
C ALA A 26 -16.63 3.32 -31.87
N ALA A 27 -16.05 2.14 -32.06
CA ALA A 27 -15.28 1.47 -31.03
C ALA A 27 -14.06 2.35 -30.71
N LEU A 28 -14.18 3.24 -29.72
CA LEU A 28 -13.04 3.63 -28.91
C LEU A 28 -12.62 2.39 -28.13
N GLY A 29 -11.81 1.55 -28.77
CA GLY A 29 -10.97 0.61 -28.05
C GLY A 29 -10.12 1.42 -27.09
N ALA A 30 -10.46 1.34 -25.80
CA ALA A 30 -9.58 1.76 -24.74
C ALA A 30 -8.24 1.06 -24.96
N ALA A 31 -7.25 1.80 -25.46
CA ALA A 31 -5.87 1.41 -25.36
C ALA A 31 -5.55 1.42 -23.86
N CYS A 32 -5.77 0.28 -23.20
CA CYS A 32 -5.09 -0.02 -21.95
C CYS A 32 -3.60 0.00 -22.30
N SER A 33 -2.94 1.12 -22.04
CA SER A 33 -1.50 1.24 -22.14
C SER A 33 -0.88 0.30 -21.12
N SER A 34 -0.65 -0.95 -21.51
CA SER A 34 0.29 -1.83 -20.84
C SER A 34 1.67 -1.24 -21.13
N GLY A 35 2.10 -0.29 -20.29
CA GLY A 35 3.46 0.22 -20.29
C GLY A 35 4.46 -0.95 -20.20
N PRO A 36 5.71 -0.74 -20.62
CA PRO A 36 6.73 -1.78 -20.59
C PRO A 36 6.79 -2.40 -19.20
N LYS A 37 6.66 -3.73 -19.11
CA LYS A 37 6.82 -4.46 -17.84
C LYS A 37 8.20 -4.14 -17.29
N LEU A 38 8.26 -3.48 -16.13
CA LEU A 38 9.49 -3.18 -15.43
C LEU A 38 10.28 -4.48 -15.21
N GLN A 39 11.44 -4.63 -15.84
CA GLN A 39 12.28 -5.81 -15.63
C GLN A 39 13.01 -5.65 -14.29
N LEU A 40 12.46 -6.27 -13.25
CA LEU A 40 13.08 -6.32 -11.93
C LEU A 40 14.38 -7.15 -11.99
N ASP A 41 15.43 -6.63 -11.36
CA ASP A 41 16.62 -7.41 -11.04
C ASP A 41 16.26 -8.58 -10.09
N PRO A 42 17.10 -9.62 -9.99
CA PRO A 42 16.77 -10.82 -9.21
C PRO A 42 16.40 -10.52 -7.74
N ALA A 43 17.13 -9.63 -7.07
CA ALA A 43 16.89 -9.32 -5.66
C ALA A 43 15.57 -8.56 -5.48
N SER A 44 15.30 -7.58 -6.34
CA SER A 44 14.02 -6.86 -6.36
C SER A 44 12.84 -7.78 -6.63
N ARG A 45 13.00 -8.76 -7.52
CA ARG A 45 11.97 -9.74 -7.84
C ARG A 45 11.66 -10.64 -6.64
N GLU A 46 12.70 -11.22 -6.03
CA GLU A 46 12.58 -12.09 -4.86
C GLU A 46 11.88 -11.36 -3.70
N PHE A 47 12.29 -10.12 -3.42
CA PHE A 47 11.62 -9.27 -2.44
C PHE A 47 10.14 -9.08 -2.77
N TYR A 48 9.81 -8.62 -3.98
CA TYR A 48 8.44 -8.30 -4.38
C TYR A 48 7.53 -9.54 -4.44
N GLU A 49 8.07 -10.73 -4.67
CA GLU A 49 7.33 -11.99 -4.72
C GLU A 49 6.55 -12.31 -3.43
N THR A 50 6.97 -11.78 -2.29
CA THR A 50 6.29 -12.01 -1.02
C THR A 50 5.93 -10.70 -0.33
N ALA A 51 6.82 -9.71 -0.35
CA ALA A 51 6.59 -8.43 0.31
C ALA A 51 5.37 -7.68 -0.23
N ARG A 52 4.95 -7.89 -1.49
CA ARG A 52 3.72 -7.29 -2.04
C ARG A 52 2.46 -7.60 -1.22
N LEU A 53 2.45 -8.68 -0.43
CA LEU A 53 1.33 -9.04 0.43
C LEU A 53 1.11 -7.99 1.52
N ILE A 54 2.20 -7.45 2.08
CA ILE A 54 2.18 -6.48 3.19
C ILE A 54 2.47 -5.04 2.73
N MET A 55 2.58 -4.79 1.42
CA MET A 55 2.68 -3.45 0.84
C MET A 55 1.34 -2.71 0.90
N THR A 56 1.42 -1.41 1.18
CA THR A 56 0.35 -0.46 0.89
C THR A 56 0.21 -0.26 -0.62
N LYS A 57 -0.93 0.29 -1.07
CA LYS A 57 -1.17 0.58 -2.50
C LYS A 57 -0.13 1.58 -3.03
N GLU A 58 0.25 2.54 -2.21
CA GLU A 58 1.24 3.56 -2.47
C GLU A 58 2.63 2.92 -2.63
N GLU A 59 3.04 2.06 -1.70
CA GLU A 59 4.29 1.31 -1.78
C GLU A 59 4.40 0.44 -3.04
N THR A 60 3.32 -0.27 -3.42
CA THR A 60 3.28 -1.03 -4.67
C THR A 60 3.53 -0.13 -5.88
N LYS A 61 2.84 1.02 -5.95
CA LYS A 61 3.02 1.99 -7.05
C LYS A 61 4.44 2.55 -7.09
N ILE A 62 5.03 2.86 -5.94
CA ILE A 62 6.41 3.34 -5.86
C ILE A 62 7.34 2.28 -6.43
N PHE A 63 7.29 1.06 -5.91
CA PHE A 63 8.19 -0.02 -6.32
C PHE A 63 8.10 -0.35 -7.81
N GLU A 64 6.88 -0.39 -8.37
CA GLU A 64 6.63 -0.68 -9.78
C GLU A 64 7.11 0.43 -10.73
N ARG A 65 7.24 1.66 -10.25
CA ARG A 65 7.66 2.82 -11.04
C ARG A 65 9.14 3.15 -10.92
N LEU A 66 9.82 2.66 -9.88
CA LEU A 66 11.25 2.87 -9.73
C LEU A 66 12.03 2.19 -10.87
N PRO A 67 12.76 2.93 -11.71
CA PRO A 67 13.42 2.35 -12.88
C PRO A 67 14.78 1.72 -12.52
N ASP A 68 15.47 2.22 -11.50
CA ASP A 68 16.85 1.83 -11.18
C ASP A 68 16.97 0.90 -9.96
N ILE A 69 18.04 0.11 -9.95
CA ILE A 69 18.32 -0.89 -8.91
C ILE A 69 18.61 -0.24 -7.55
N GLU A 70 19.34 0.87 -7.52
CA GLU A 70 19.71 1.55 -6.28
C GLU A 70 18.48 2.17 -5.60
N GLY A 71 17.58 2.78 -6.36
CA GLY A 71 16.29 3.27 -5.87
C GLY A 71 15.42 2.17 -5.27
N ARG A 72 15.43 0.97 -5.87
CA ARG A 72 14.73 -0.22 -5.33
C ARG A 72 15.39 -0.74 -4.06
N LYS A 73 16.73 -0.80 -3.98
CA LYS A 73 17.43 -1.17 -2.74
C LYS A 73 17.11 -0.21 -1.60
N GLU A 74 17.11 1.09 -1.86
CA GLU A 74 16.73 2.09 -0.86
C GLU A 74 15.26 1.90 -0.44
N PHE A 75 14.36 1.64 -1.39
CA PHE A 75 12.96 1.34 -1.09
C PHE A 75 12.84 0.11 -0.18
N ILE A 76 13.56 -0.97 -0.46
CA ILE A 76 13.52 -2.21 0.33
C ILE A 76 14.01 -1.95 1.76
N ALA A 77 15.10 -1.19 1.92
CA ALA A 77 15.60 -0.82 3.24
C ALA A 77 14.57 -0.01 4.04
N ASP A 78 13.99 1.01 3.40
CA ASP A 78 12.97 1.88 4.00
C ASP A 78 11.66 1.11 4.32
N PHE A 79 11.27 0.19 3.44
CA PHE A 79 10.10 -0.68 3.60
C PHE A 79 10.17 -1.50 4.89
N TRP A 80 11.33 -2.10 5.17
CA TRP A 80 11.55 -2.89 6.38
C TRP A 80 11.72 -2.00 7.61
N LEU A 81 12.48 -0.90 7.50
CA LEU A 81 12.70 0.05 8.59
C LEU A 81 11.36 0.58 9.16
N LYS A 82 10.39 0.91 8.30
CA LYS A 82 9.05 1.34 8.76
C LYS A 82 8.32 0.26 9.58
N ARG A 83 8.57 -1.01 9.29
CA ARG A 83 7.92 -2.14 9.96
C ARG A 83 8.71 -2.68 11.14
N ASP A 84 9.87 -2.10 11.43
CA ASP A 84 10.68 -2.46 12.57
C ASP A 84 9.95 -2.12 13.89
N PRO A 85 9.66 -3.11 14.74
CA PRO A 85 9.08 -2.86 16.05
C PRO A 85 10.10 -2.25 17.03
N ASP A 86 11.39 -2.59 16.88
CA ASP A 86 12.46 -2.14 17.76
C ASP A 86 13.70 -1.76 16.93
N PRO A 87 13.73 -0.51 16.39
CA PRO A 87 14.84 -0.05 15.56
C PRO A 87 16.15 0.11 16.35
N ASP A 88 16.14 -0.05 17.68
CA ASP A 88 17.35 0.03 18.51
C ASP A 88 18.12 -1.30 18.50
N THR A 89 17.54 -2.38 17.96
CA THR A 89 18.26 -3.63 17.74
C THR A 89 18.87 -3.69 16.34
N PRO A 90 19.97 -4.45 16.14
CA PRO A 90 20.56 -4.64 14.80
C PRO A 90 19.69 -5.44 13.83
N LYS A 91 18.61 -6.07 14.32
CA LYS A 91 17.76 -6.98 13.57
C LYS A 91 16.37 -6.39 13.47
N ASN A 92 15.71 -6.68 12.35
CA ASN A 92 14.31 -6.31 12.19
C ASN A 92 13.45 -7.54 12.52
N GLU A 93 12.89 -7.59 13.73
CA GLU A 93 12.15 -8.77 14.21
C GLU A 93 10.91 -9.04 13.36
N TYR A 94 10.27 -7.99 12.84
CA TYR A 94 9.11 -8.13 11.95
C TYR A 94 9.50 -8.82 10.65
N ARG A 95 10.62 -8.42 10.04
CA ARG A 95 11.16 -9.03 8.82
C ARG A 95 11.50 -10.50 9.05
N GLU A 96 12.21 -10.83 10.13
CA GLU A 96 12.57 -12.22 10.46
C GLU A 96 11.32 -13.08 10.63
N GLN A 97 10.30 -12.58 11.35
CA GLN A 97 9.03 -13.28 11.51
C GLN A 97 8.26 -13.43 10.19
N PHE A 98 8.25 -12.39 9.35
CA PHE A 98 7.61 -12.43 8.04
C PHE A 98 8.24 -13.50 7.15
N GLU A 99 9.57 -13.51 7.03
CA GLU A 99 10.34 -14.49 6.26
C GLU A 99 10.08 -15.91 6.78
N ALA A 100 10.08 -16.10 8.11
CA ALA A 100 9.77 -17.39 8.73
C ALA A 100 8.33 -17.87 8.44
N ARG A 101 7.35 -16.95 8.42
CA ARG A 101 5.96 -17.28 8.06
C ARG A 101 5.84 -17.66 6.60
N VAL A 102 6.51 -16.94 5.69
CA VAL A 102 6.56 -17.28 4.26
C VAL A 102 7.09 -18.71 4.05
N ASP A 103 8.20 -19.06 4.72
CA ASP A 103 8.78 -20.40 4.67
C ASP A 103 7.81 -21.47 5.19
N PHE A 104 7.15 -21.19 6.31
CA PHE A 104 6.17 -22.09 6.90
C PHE A 104 5.02 -22.36 5.94
N VAL A 105 4.41 -21.31 5.38
CA VAL A 105 3.23 -21.47 4.50
C VAL A 105 3.61 -22.16 3.20
N ASN A 106 4.79 -21.90 2.65
CA ASN A 106 5.30 -22.60 1.48
C ASN A 106 5.50 -24.10 1.73
N LYS A 107 5.87 -24.50 2.94
CA LYS A 107 5.95 -25.93 3.31
C LYS A 107 4.57 -26.52 3.57
N ARG A 108 3.69 -25.78 4.23
CA ARG A 108 2.40 -26.28 4.76
C ARG A 108 1.26 -26.31 3.72
N PHE A 109 1.25 -25.36 2.78
CA PHE A 109 0.14 -25.12 1.84
C PHE A 109 0.54 -25.27 0.36
N ASN A 110 1.70 -25.85 0.06
CA ASN A 110 2.18 -26.05 -1.33
C ASN A 110 1.30 -26.92 -2.24
N LYS A 111 0.34 -27.66 -1.69
CA LYS A 111 -0.59 -28.51 -2.46
C LYS A 111 -1.89 -27.81 -2.85
N GLU A 112 -2.11 -26.56 -2.42
CA GLU A 112 -3.36 -25.83 -2.66
C GLU A 112 -3.37 -25.05 -3.97
N GLY A 113 -2.67 -25.54 -5.00
CA GLY A 113 -2.69 -24.94 -6.33
C GLY A 113 -1.63 -23.85 -6.58
N GLY A 114 -0.54 -23.83 -5.81
CA GLY A 114 0.60 -22.94 -6.05
C GLY A 114 1.54 -22.81 -4.85
N PRO A 115 2.46 -21.83 -4.86
CA PRO A 115 3.26 -21.46 -3.70
C PRO A 115 2.36 -21.14 -2.50
N GLY A 116 2.74 -21.61 -1.31
CA GLY A 116 1.91 -21.50 -0.12
C GLY A 116 1.56 -20.06 0.25
N TYR A 117 2.48 -19.11 0.08
CA TYR A 117 2.21 -17.68 0.32
C TYR A 117 1.10 -17.09 -0.58
N ASN A 118 0.77 -17.75 -1.69
CA ASN A 118 -0.25 -17.29 -2.64
C ASN A 118 -1.63 -17.93 -2.41
N THR A 119 -1.72 -18.88 -1.48
CA THR A 119 -2.97 -19.53 -1.08
C THR A 119 -3.74 -18.65 -0.10
N ASP A 120 -5.05 -18.81 -0.01
CA ASP A 120 -5.86 -17.99 0.90
C ASP A 120 -5.46 -18.22 2.37
N ARG A 121 -5.26 -19.49 2.76
CA ARG A 121 -4.75 -19.85 4.10
C ARG A 121 -3.36 -19.32 4.36
N GLY A 122 -2.46 -19.43 3.38
CA GLY A 122 -1.10 -18.94 3.53
C GLY A 122 -1.02 -17.43 3.64
N ARG A 123 -1.86 -16.68 2.91
CA ARG A 123 -1.96 -15.23 3.05
C ARG A 123 -2.39 -14.86 4.46
N VAL A 124 -3.49 -15.43 4.95
CA VAL A 124 -3.99 -15.15 6.32
C VAL A 124 -2.93 -15.50 7.37
N TYR A 125 -2.24 -16.64 7.24
CA TYR A 125 -1.17 -17.02 8.16
C TYR A 125 0.03 -16.06 8.13
N ILE A 126 0.40 -15.51 6.96
CA ILE A 126 1.47 -14.51 6.87
C ILE A 126 1.08 -13.24 7.66
N PHE A 127 -0.14 -12.74 7.50
CA PHE A 127 -0.59 -11.54 8.21
C PHE A 127 -0.79 -11.77 9.69
N MET A 128 -1.57 -12.80 10.04
CA MET A 128 -2.07 -12.99 11.39
C MET A 128 -1.20 -13.91 12.24
N GLY A 129 -0.30 -14.68 11.61
CA GLY A 129 0.44 -15.73 12.28
C GLY A 129 -0.45 -16.95 12.58
N PRO A 130 -0.02 -17.80 13.53
CA PRO A 130 -0.79 -18.99 13.91
C PRO A 130 -2.13 -18.61 14.54
N PRO A 131 -3.23 -19.29 14.19
CA PRO A 131 -4.51 -19.09 14.85
C PRO A 131 -4.50 -19.66 16.27
N ASP A 132 -5.30 -19.06 17.15
CA ASP A 132 -5.49 -19.54 18.53
C ASP A 132 -6.29 -20.84 18.57
N LYS A 133 -7.22 -21.00 17.63
CA LYS A 133 -8.07 -22.19 17.50
C LYS A 133 -8.32 -22.54 16.05
N ILE A 134 -8.24 -23.84 15.76
CA ILE A 134 -8.62 -24.44 14.47
C ILE A 134 -9.79 -25.40 14.71
N GLU A 135 -10.87 -25.23 13.97
CA GLU A 135 -12.01 -26.15 13.97
C GLU A 135 -12.25 -26.69 12.56
N GLU A 136 -12.31 -28.00 12.41
CA GLU A 136 -12.49 -28.66 11.12
C GLU A 136 -13.83 -29.38 11.09
N PHE A 137 -14.57 -29.19 9.99
CA PHE A 137 -15.89 -29.75 9.79
C PHE A 137 -15.89 -30.55 8.47
N PRO A 138 -16.13 -31.87 8.52
CA PRO A 138 -16.23 -32.68 7.31
C PRO A 138 -17.45 -32.24 6.47
N PRO A 139 -17.46 -32.50 5.16
CA PRO A 139 -18.59 -32.17 4.31
C PRO A 139 -19.86 -32.88 4.80
N GLN A 140 -20.94 -32.13 4.95
CA GLN A 140 -22.24 -32.67 5.34
C GLN A 140 -23.14 -32.87 4.10
N PRO A 141 -24.03 -33.88 4.09
CA PRO A 141 -25.00 -34.03 3.00
C PRO A 141 -25.80 -32.74 2.77
N GLY A 142 -25.76 -32.23 1.54
CA GLY A 142 -26.47 -31.00 1.17
C GLY A 142 -25.74 -29.69 1.47
N SER A 143 -24.49 -29.71 1.95
CA SER A 143 -23.73 -28.48 2.30
C SER A 143 -23.29 -27.65 1.09
N GLY A 144 -23.37 -28.19 -0.13
CA GLY A 144 -22.98 -27.49 -1.36
C GLY A 144 -21.47 -27.52 -1.66
N PHE A 145 -20.64 -28.05 -0.76
CA PHE A 145 -19.20 -28.25 -0.94
C PHE A 145 -18.81 -29.72 -0.75
N ARG A 146 -17.67 -30.12 -1.33
CA ARG A 146 -17.21 -31.53 -1.35
C ARG A 146 -16.06 -31.84 -0.40
N GLY A 147 -15.33 -30.82 0.04
CA GLY A 147 -14.18 -30.97 0.94
C GLY A 147 -14.48 -30.54 2.38
N THR A 148 -13.43 -30.37 3.16
CA THR A 148 -13.52 -29.93 4.56
C THR A 148 -13.70 -28.42 4.64
N LEU A 149 -14.47 -27.97 5.62
CA LEU A 149 -14.58 -26.58 6.05
C LEU A 149 -13.73 -26.39 7.32
N VAL A 150 -12.96 -25.30 7.38
CA VAL A 150 -12.03 -25.03 8.48
C VAL A 150 -12.20 -23.60 8.98
N TRP A 151 -12.40 -23.44 10.29
CA TRP A 151 -12.40 -22.15 10.97
C TRP A 151 -11.06 -21.90 11.66
N TRP A 152 -10.46 -20.74 11.41
CA TRP A 152 -9.32 -20.22 12.16
C TRP A 152 -9.78 -19.04 13.00
N SER A 153 -9.63 -19.13 14.33
CA SER A 153 -10.00 -18.06 15.27
C SER A 153 -8.77 -17.35 15.81
N TYR A 154 -8.87 -16.03 15.94
CA TYR A 154 -7.87 -15.14 16.52
C TYR A 154 -8.53 -14.29 17.61
N PHE A 155 -8.37 -14.69 18.87
CA PHE A 155 -9.10 -14.13 20.00
C PHE A 155 -8.67 -12.71 20.34
N ASP A 156 -7.36 -12.43 20.30
CA ASP A 156 -6.81 -11.09 20.53
C ASP A 156 -7.29 -10.06 19.51
N HIS A 157 -7.65 -10.53 18.31
CA HIS A 157 -8.19 -9.71 17.23
C HIS A 157 -9.72 -9.79 17.11
N GLN A 158 -10.37 -10.58 17.98
CA GLN A 158 -11.81 -10.82 17.98
C GLN A 158 -12.38 -11.16 16.59
N MET A 159 -11.64 -11.97 15.83
CA MET A 159 -12.00 -12.31 14.47
C MET A 159 -11.79 -13.79 14.18
N ALA A 160 -12.45 -14.27 13.14
CA ALA A 160 -12.24 -15.62 12.62
C ALA A 160 -12.37 -15.64 11.10
N VAL A 161 -11.73 -16.60 10.47
CA VAL A 161 -11.77 -16.79 9.01
C VAL A 161 -12.19 -18.21 8.71
N GLU A 162 -13.19 -18.35 7.84
CA GLU A 162 -13.64 -19.63 7.32
C GLU A 162 -12.94 -19.93 6.00
N PHE A 163 -12.41 -21.14 5.90
CA PHE A 163 -11.82 -21.67 4.69
C PHE A 163 -12.55 -22.94 4.26
N THR A 164 -13.02 -22.99 3.02
CA THR A 164 -13.72 -24.16 2.47
C THR A 164 -12.98 -24.72 1.27
N ASP A 165 -12.74 -26.04 1.28
CA ASP A 165 -12.39 -26.80 0.08
C ASP A 165 -13.68 -27.13 -0.68
N GLU A 166 -14.13 -26.22 -1.54
CA GLU A 166 -15.41 -26.34 -2.24
C GLU A 166 -15.47 -27.59 -3.12
N ARG A 167 -14.33 -28.00 -3.69
CA ARG A 167 -14.23 -29.05 -4.72
C ARG A 167 -13.82 -30.41 -4.18
N GLY A 168 -13.28 -30.48 -2.96
CA GLY A 168 -12.67 -31.69 -2.41
C GLY A 168 -11.29 -31.97 -3.01
N ASP A 169 -10.62 -30.97 -3.56
CA ASP A 169 -9.29 -31.09 -4.19
C ASP A 169 -8.16 -30.55 -3.30
N GLY A 170 -8.48 -30.20 -2.06
CA GLY A 170 -7.57 -29.63 -1.08
C GLY A 170 -7.27 -28.15 -1.27
N ARG A 171 -7.93 -27.45 -2.21
CA ARG A 171 -7.75 -26.00 -2.42
C ARG A 171 -8.76 -25.23 -1.59
N TYR A 172 -8.27 -24.65 -0.50
CA TYR A 172 -9.10 -23.89 0.41
C TYR A 172 -9.27 -22.46 -0.09
N ARG A 173 -10.51 -21.96 -0.02
CA ARG A 173 -10.87 -20.58 -0.30
C ARG A 173 -11.45 -19.93 0.94
N ILE A 174 -11.19 -18.63 1.13
CA ILE A 174 -11.93 -17.85 2.14
C ILE A 174 -13.37 -17.77 1.66
N THR A 175 -14.28 -18.34 2.45
CA THR A 175 -15.73 -18.32 2.17
C THR A 175 -16.50 -17.39 3.09
N ASP A 176 -16.00 -17.16 4.31
CA ASP A 176 -16.61 -16.25 5.27
C ASP A 176 -15.58 -15.67 6.24
N THR A 177 -15.93 -14.55 6.89
CA THR A 177 -15.14 -13.96 7.97
C THR A 177 -16.04 -13.43 9.07
N ALA A 178 -15.57 -13.54 10.31
CA ALA A 178 -16.20 -12.93 11.48
C ALA A 178 -15.29 -11.84 12.07
N GLY A 179 -15.89 -10.76 12.59
CA GLY A 179 -15.16 -9.62 13.16
C GLY A 179 -14.56 -8.67 12.11
N ASP A 180 -13.59 -7.85 12.51
CA ASP A 180 -12.94 -6.85 11.64
C ASP A 180 -11.64 -7.39 11.02
N PHE A 181 -11.78 -8.38 10.13
CA PHE A 181 -10.65 -8.97 9.41
C PHE A 181 -9.85 -7.93 8.61
N PHE A 182 -10.54 -7.00 7.94
CA PHE A 182 -9.91 -6.02 7.08
C PHE A 182 -9.15 -4.96 7.88
N GLY A 183 -9.70 -4.48 8.99
CA GLY A 183 -8.99 -3.57 9.90
C GLY A 183 -7.74 -4.22 10.49
N ALA A 184 -7.81 -5.49 10.90
CA ALA A 184 -6.64 -6.23 11.37
C ALA A 184 -5.54 -6.36 10.28
N MET A 185 -5.95 -6.65 9.04
CA MET A 185 -5.03 -6.70 7.90
C MET A 185 -4.39 -5.34 7.60
N ASP A 186 -5.15 -4.24 7.68
CA ASP A 186 -4.62 -2.91 7.39
C ASP A 186 -3.68 -2.42 8.49
N LEU A 187 -3.98 -2.71 9.76
CA LEU A 187 -3.05 -2.47 10.88
C LEU A 187 -1.73 -3.23 10.70
N ALA A 188 -1.78 -4.48 10.22
CA ALA A 188 -0.59 -5.28 9.97
C ALA A 188 0.30 -4.69 8.85
N LYS A 189 -0.28 -3.98 7.87
CA LYS A 189 0.47 -3.29 6.79
C LYS A 189 1.13 -1.99 7.26
N LEU A 190 0.45 -1.24 8.13
CA LEU A 190 0.84 0.12 8.51
C LEU A 190 1.89 0.19 9.63
N GLY A 191 2.28 -0.95 10.21
CA GLY A 191 3.23 -1.01 11.32
C GLY A 191 2.67 -0.41 12.61
N ARG A 192 3.24 -0.77 13.76
CA ARG A 192 2.81 -0.23 15.06
C ARG A 192 3.60 1.05 15.37
N ASN A 193 2.85 2.16 15.53
CA ASN A 193 3.13 3.46 16.17
C ASN A 193 4.40 4.26 15.78
N THR A 194 4.27 5.58 15.76
CA THR A 194 5.39 6.54 15.67
C THR A 194 6.03 6.79 17.04
N ARG A 195 7.31 7.16 17.05
CA ARG A 195 8.08 7.58 18.24
C ARG A 195 7.77 9.05 18.57
N ALA A 196 8.07 9.47 19.80
CA ALA A 196 7.86 10.85 20.25
C ALA A 196 8.80 11.86 19.56
N ASP A 197 9.93 11.38 19.05
CA ASP A 197 10.94 12.15 18.32
C ASP A 197 10.78 12.05 16.80
N ASP A 198 9.70 11.45 16.31
CA ASP A 198 9.36 11.49 14.89
C ASP A 198 8.95 12.92 14.46
N VAL A 199 9.28 13.29 13.22
CA VAL A 199 8.79 14.52 12.57
C VAL A 199 7.42 14.35 11.89
N PHE A 200 6.90 13.11 11.87
CA PHE A 200 5.61 12.76 11.28
C PHE A 200 4.72 12.05 12.31
N GLY A 201 3.42 12.35 12.30
CA GLY A 201 2.46 11.70 13.18
C GLY A 201 2.10 10.27 12.80
N ARG A 202 2.50 9.84 11.61
CA ARG A 202 2.27 8.49 11.08
C ARG A 202 3.47 8.02 10.28
N LYS A 203 3.73 6.71 10.30
CA LYS A 203 4.76 6.08 9.44
C LYS A 203 4.45 6.19 7.94
N PHE A 204 3.17 6.40 7.62
CA PHE A 204 2.66 6.56 6.27
C PHE A 204 1.85 7.86 6.19
N VAL A 205 2.42 8.85 5.52
CA VAL A 205 1.76 10.13 5.24
C VAL A 205 1.60 10.25 3.74
N LYS A 206 0.36 10.41 3.28
CA LYS A 206 0.07 10.72 1.89
C LYS A 206 0.20 12.23 1.70
N PHE A 207 0.94 12.63 0.67
CA PHE A 207 1.16 14.04 0.35
C PHE A 207 1.05 14.29 -1.15
N GLN A 208 1.15 15.55 -1.55
CA GLN A 208 1.04 15.98 -2.95
C GLN A 208 2.37 16.56 -3.44
N ALA A 209 2.63 16.39 -4.73
CA ALA A 209 3.69 17.09 -5.43
C ALA A 209 3.23 17.44 -6.84
N ASP A 210 3.46 18.68 -7.23
CA ASP A 210 3.09 19.25 -8.53
C ASP A 210 4.28 20.04 -9.11
N TYR A 211 4.11 20.58 -10.32
CA TYR A 211 5.14 21.35 -11.02
C TYR A 211 4.58 22.67 -11.54
N ASP A 212 5.21 23.77 -11.14
CA ASP A 212 4.98 25.09 -11.70
C ASP A 212 5.96 25.30 -12.87
N ALA A 213 5.46 25.15 -14.09
CA ALA A 213 6.25 25.35 -15.30
C ALA A 213 6.67 26.81 -15.53
N GLY A 214 5.91 27.78 -15.01
CA GLY A 214 6.22 29.20 -15.14
C GLY A 214 7.39 29.61 -14.23
N ALA A 215 7.43 29.07 -13.02
CA ALA A 215 8.52 29.28 -12.07
C ALA A 215 9.70 28.30 -12.28
N GLY A 216 9.46 27.16 -12.92
CA GLY A 216 10.43 26.07 -13.02
C GLY A 216 10.63 25.35 -11.69
N GLU A 217 9.58 25.25 -10.88
CA GLU A 217 9.64 24.75 -9.50
C GLU A 217 8.80 23.50 -9.28
N ILE A 218 9.33 22.54 -8.52
CA ILE A 218 8.54 21.44 -7.96
C ILE A 218 7.95 21.92 -6.64
N GLU A 219 6.64 21.78 -6.46
CA GLU A 219 5.93 22.16 -5.24
C GLU A 219 5.49 20.90 -4.49
N VAL A 220 5.99 20.71 -3.27
CA VAL A 220 5.63 19.59 -2.39
C VAL A 220 4.76 20.11 -1.26
N ARG A 221 3.58 19.51 -1.08
CA ARG A 221 2.57 19.95 -0.10
C ARG A 221 2.31 18.86 0.92
N LEU A 222 2.76 19.09 2.16
CA LEU A 222 2.64 18.15 3.28
C LEU A 222 1.42 18.51 4.13
N PRO A 223 0.54 17.57 4.51
CA PRO A 223 -0.60 17.86 5.38
C PRO A 223 -0.11 18.36 6.74
N ALA A 224 -0.49 19.58 7.13
CA ALA A 224 0.01 20.23 8.36
C ALA A 224 -0.26 19.37 9.61
N LYS A 225 -1.44 18.75 9.68
CA LYS A 225 -1.87 17.87 10.79
C LYS A 225 -1.04 16.58 10.96
N GLU A 226 -0.27 16.18 9.94
CA GLU A 226 0.55 14.97 10.00
C GLU A 226 2.02 15.29 10.33
N LEU A 227 2.35 16.58 10.52
CA LEU A 227 3.68 17.06 10.88
C LEU A 227 3.80 17.31 12.39
N MET A 228 4.96 16.96 12.95
CA MET A 228 5.26 17.13 14.37
C MET A 228 6.20 18.33 14.56
N PHE A 229 5.61 19.48 14.84
CA PHE A 229 6.32 20.74 15.11
C PHE A 229 6.88 20.78 16.53
N ARG A 230 7.94 21.55 16.72
CA ARG A 230 8.56 21.83 18.02
C ARG A 230 8.68 23.34 18.21
N GLU A 231 8.45 23.79 19.44
CA GLU A 231 8.66 25.20 19.78
C GLU A 231 10.14 25.53 19.72
N ASN A 232 10.50 26.62 19.05
CA ASN A 232 11.86 27.14 18.98
C ASN A 232 12.10 28.23 20.04
N ASP A 233 13.34 28.75 20.12
CA ASP A 233 13.74 29.76 21.12
C ASP A 233 12.94 31.08 21.03
N GLU A 234 12.24 31.31 19.93
CA GLU A 234 11.39 32.49 19.69
C GLU A 234 9.91 32.22 20.02
N GLY A 235 9.58 31.04 20.55
CA GLY A 235 8.21 30.62 20.84
C GLY A 235 7.39 30.26 19.58
N ARG A 236 8.04 30.00 18.45
CA ARG A 236 7.38 29.62 17.19
C ARG A 236 7.41 28.11 16.99
N LEU A 237 6.36 27.56 16.40
CA LEU A 237 6.26 26.16 16.02
C LEU A 237 7.09 25.91 14.76
N GLN A 238 8.25 25.32 14.92
CA GLN A 238 9.22 25.02 13.87
C GLN A 238 9.22 23.54 13.49
N ILE A 239 9.44 23.28 12.20
CA ILE A 239 9.81 21.95 11.71
C ILE A 239 10.97 22.05 10.72
N ASP A 240 11.93 21.15 10.90
CA ASP A 240 13.10 21.00 10.04
C ASP A 240 12.97 19.68 9.28
N LEU A 241 13.16 19.72 7.96
CA LEU A 241 13.00 18.58 7.07
C LEU A 241 14.12 18.55 6.04
N ARG A 242 14.55 17.34 5.68
CA ARG A 242 15.44 17.07 4.56
C ARG A 242 14.66 16.43 3.43
N PHE A 243 14.76 17.02 2.25
CA PHE A 243 14.16 16.52 1.03
C PHE A 243 15.24 15.90 0.15
N VAL A 244 14.94 14.74 -0.42
CA VAL A 244 15.69 14.15 -1.54
C VAL A 244 14.69 13.85 -2.63
N ILE A 245 14.84 14.50 -3.79
CA ILE A 245 13.95 14.37 -4.93
C ILE A 245 14.73 13.71 -6.06
N TYR A 246 14.30 12.52 -6.45
CA TYR A 246 14.80 11.83 -7.63
C TYR A 246 13.85 12.05 -8.81
N ILE A 247 14.40 12.41 -9.96
CA ILE A 247 13.64 12.69 -11.16
C ILE A 247 14.06 11.70 -12.24
N TYR A 248 13.07 11.02 -12.80
CA TYR A 248 13.23 10.03 -13.85
C TYR A 248 12.40 10.46 -15.06
N PRO A 249 13.00 11.19 -16.02
CA PRO A 249 12.35 11.52 -17.28
C PRO A 249 12.02 10.24 -18.07
N ASP A 250 10.88 10.23 -18.78
CA ASP A 250 10.52 9.16 -19.72
C ASP A 250 11.38 9.19 -20.99
N GLU A 251 11.78 10.39 -21.41
CA GLU A 251 12.70 10.67 -22.52
C GLU A 251 13.92 11.46 -22.02
N GLY A 252 15.13 11.08 -22.46
CA GLY A 252 16.37 11.79 -22.10
C GLY A 252 17.23 11.05 -21.06
N ALA A 253 18.26 11.74 -20.57
CA ALA A 253 19.38 11.11 -19.88
C ALA A 253 19.24 11.12 -18.35
N GLY A 254 19.06 9.92 -17.80
CA GLY A 254 19.49 9.57 -16.44
C GLY A 254 18.58 10.03 -15.30
N LYS A 255 18.89 9.51 -14.11
CA LYS A 255 18.29 9.92 -12.84
C LYS A 255 18.90 11.26 -12.43
N GLU A 256 18.09 12.29 -12.31
CA GLU A 256 18.51 13.55 -11.68
C GLU A 256 18.19 13.51 -10.19
N THR A 257 18.97 14.22 -9.38
CA THR A 257 18.81 14.27 -7.92
C THR A 257 18.91 15.69 -7.41
N LEU A 258 17.99 16.07 -6.54
CA LEU A 258 18.04 17.28 -5.74
C LEU A 258 17.99 16.87 -4.26
N ALA A 259 18.83 17.46 -3.43
CA ALA A 259 18.80 17.24 -1.98
C ALA A 259 18.92 18.57 -1.26
N GLU A 260 17.92 18.92 -0.45
CA GLU A 260 17.86 20.21 0.24
C GLU A 260 17.30 20.06 1.65
N ALA A 261 17.84 20.84 2.59
CA ALA A 261 17.25 21.01 3.92
C ALA A 261 16.34 22.24 3.90
N ARG A 262 15.21 22.16 4.60
CA ARG A 262 14.23 23.23 4.74
C ARG A 262 13.80 23.34 6.19
N SER A 263 13.66 24.58 6.64
CA SER A 263 13.14 24.93 7.96
C SER A 263 12.02 25.93 7.78
N VAL A 264 10.90 25.71 8.45
CA VAL A 264 9.76 26.64 8.48
C VAL A 264 9.28 26.76 9.91
N ALA A 265 8.83 27.95 10.28
CA ALA A 265 8.30 28.24 11.61
C ALA A 265 7.05 29.09 11.50
N PHE A 266 6.04 28.74 12.29
CA PHE A 266 4.73 29.36 12.30
C PHE A 266 4.34 29.74 13.74
N THR A 267 3.43 30.68 13.87
CA THR A 267 2.65 30.87 15.11
C THR A 267 1.56 29.81 15.21
N ASP A 268 1.02 29.58 16.41
CA ASP A 268 -0.12 28.66 16.61
C ASP A 268 -1.29 29.01 15.69
N ALA A 269 -1.64 30.30 15.62
CA ALA A 269 -2.76 30.79 14.81
C ALA A 269 -2.57 30.58 13.30
N GLU A 270 -1.33 30.72 12.80
CA GLU A 270 -1.00 30.41 11.40
C GLU A 270 -1.16 28.91 11.14
N LEU A 271 -0.60 28.07 12.01
CA LEU A 271 -0.66 26.61 11.84
C LEU A 271 -2.09 26.06 11.90
N GLU A 272 -2.92 26.56 12.82
CA GLU A 272 -4.34 26.17 12.93
C GLU A 272 -5.16 26.52 11.68
N ALA A 273 -4.77 27.57 10.95
CA ALA A 273 -5.45 27.98 9.73
C ALA A 273 -4.96 27.23 8.47
N MET A 274 -3.87 26.48 8.57
CA MET A 274 -3.22 25.83 7.42
C MET A 274 -3.64 24.36 7.27
N GLU A 275 -4.05 23.99 6.06
CA GLU A 275 -4.26 22.58 5.71
C GLU A 275 -2.96 21.88 5.32
N THR A 276 -2.07 22.59 4.62
CA THR A 276 -0.78 22.09 4.14
C THR A 276 0.37 23.03 4.46
N VAL A 277 1.57 22.47 4.55
CA VAL A 277 2.84 23.19 4.54
C VAL A 277 3.52 22.91 3.20
N ASP A 278 3.80 23.99 2.47
CA ASP A 278 4.23 23.92 1.09
C ASP A 278 5.72 24.25 0.97
N PHE A 279 6.44 23.44 0.20
CA PHE A 279 7.88 23.57 -0.05
C PHE A 279 8.13 23.63 -1.54
N ARG A 280 8.87 24.65 -1.98
CA ARG A 280 9.22 24.84 -3.39
C ARG A 280 10.70 24.60 -3.65
N PHE A 281 10.97 23.98 -4.79
CA PHE A 281 12.29 23.53 -5.19
C PHE A 281 12.57 23.98 -6.62
N ALA A 282 13.57 24.84 -6.80
CA ALA A 282 13.99 25.33 -8.11
C ALA A 282 14.62 24.19 -8.93
N LYS A 283 13.79 23.49 -9.69
CA LYS A 283 14.17 22.32 -10.47
C LYS A 283 13.25 22.16 -11.67
N SER A 284 13.72 22.60 -12.83
CA SER A 284 13.02 22.39 -14.09
C SER A 284 12.90 20.91 -14.42
N LEU A 285 11.73 20.52 -14.92
CA LEU A 285 11.45 19.19 -15.42
C LEU A 285 11.55 19.18 -16.95
N ALA A 286 11.99 18.05 -17.52
CA ALA A 286 12.04 17.89 -18.96
C ALA A 286 10.61 17.84 -19.54
N PRO A 287 10.39 18.32 -20.79
CA PRO A 287 9.12 18.10 -21.47
C PRO A 287 8.79 16.60 -21.59
N GLY A 288 7.53 16.22 -21.40
CA GLY A 288 7.11 14.81 -21.36
C GLY A 288 6.71 14.33 -19.96
N THR A 289 6.78 13.02 -19.72
CA THR A 289 6.39 12.42 -18.44
C THR A 289 7.61 12.28 -17.54
N ASN A 290 7.56 12.87 -16.36
CA ASN A 290 8.60 12.76 -15.35
C ASN A 290 8.04 11.95 -14.17
N TYR A 291 8.75 10.91 -13.76
CA TYR A 291 8.48 10.26 -12.48
C TYR A 291 9.32 10.94 -11.41
N VAL A 292 8.65 11.61 -10.47
CA VAL A 292 9.28 12.39 -9.41
C VAL A 292 9.09 11.64 -8.09
N ASP A 293 10.16 11.06 -7.58
CA ASP A 293 10.19 10.33 -6.32
C ASP A 293 10.70 11.24 -5.20
N VAL A 294 9.80 11.59 -4.30
CA VAL A 294 10.04 12.56 -3.22
C VAL A 294 10.22 11.80 -1.92
N LEU A 295 11.41 11.91 -1.34
CA LEU A 295 11.72 11.45 0.00
C LEU A 295 11.78 12.65 0.93
N VAL A 296 11.04 12.59 2.03
CA VAL A 296 11.07 13.60 3.10
C VAL A 296 11.49 12.90 4.38
N MET A 297 12.53 13.43 5.02
CA MET A 297 13.18 12.81 6.16
C MET A 297 13.41 13.84 7.26
N ALA A 298 13.44 13.35 8.49
CA ALA A 298 13.93 14.10 9.61
C ALA A 298 15.42 14.47 9.45
N PRO A 299 15.86 15.60 10.05
CA PRO A 299 17.27 15.91 10.16
C PRO A 299 17.98 14.96 11.13
N GLU A 300 19.30 15.09 11.21
CA GLU A 300 20.11 14.31 12.16
C GLU A 300 19.64 14.54 13.61
N GLY A 301 19.52 13.45 14.38
CA GLY A 301 19.03 13.49 15.76
C GLY A 301 17.51 13.37 15.93
N LEU A 302 16.74 13.38 14.84
CA LEU A 302 15.30 13.12 14.83
C LEU A 302 14.97 11.92 13.94
N HIS A 303 13.73 11.40 14.08
CA HIS A 303 13.27 10.24 13.33
C HIS A 303 12.14 10.59 12.36
N GLY A 304 11.92 9.72 11.38
CA GLY A 304 10.81 9.82 10.46
C GLY A 304 11.28 9.96 9.01
N LYS A 305 10.72 9.11 8.15
CA LYS A 305 10.95 9.12 6.70
C LYS A 305 9.67 8.73 5.97
N ILE A 306 9.24 9.56 5.04
CA ILE A 306 8.13 9.29 4.13
C ILE A 306 8.63 9.39 2.68
N ARG A 307 7.99 8.62 1.80
CA ARG A 307 8.36 8.55 0.38
C ARG A 307 7.11 8.40 -0.46
N GLN A 308 7.02 9.14 -1.57
CA GLN A 308 5.96 8.98 -2.56
C GLN A 308 6.48 9.32 -3.95
N ILE A 309 6.06 8.54 -4.95
CA ILE A 309 6.37 8.80 -6.35
C ILE A 309 5.17 9.42 -7.06
N PHE A 310 5.44 10.43 -7.87
CA PHE A 310 4.47 11.19 -8.64
C PHE A 310 4.77 11.04 -10.13
N GLU A 311 3.73 11.04 -10.95
CA GLU A 311 3.86 11.12 -12.41
C GLU A 311 3.45 12.53 -12.79
N ILE A 312 4.40 13.34 -13.24
CA ILE A 312 4.20 14.75 -13.58
C ILE A 312 4.43 14.92 -15.07
N LYS A 313 3.43 15.48 -15.77
CA LYS A 313 3.50 15.73 -17.21
C LYS A 313 3.79 17.20 -17.44
N VAL A 314 4.78 17.46 -18.28
CA VAL A 314 5.20 18.80 -18.70
C VAL A 314 4.92 18.92 -20.20
N ASP A 315 4.20 19.98 -20.58
CA ASP A 315 3.87 20.24 -21.98
C ASP A 315 5.13 20.37 -22.83
N ARG A 316 5.02 19.91 -24.09
CA ARG A 316 6.10 19.96 -25.09
C ARG A 316 6.17 21.30 -25.80
#